data_AF-A0A953Q1J8-F1
#
_entry.id   AF-A0A953Q1J8-F1
#
_cell.length_a   1.000
_cell.length_b   1.000
_cell.length_c   1.000
_cell.angle_alpha   90.00
_cell.angle_beta   90.00
_cell.angle_gamma   90.00
#
_symmetry.space_group_name_H-M   'P 1'
#
loop_
_entity.id
_entity.type
_entity.pdbx_description
1 polymer ?
#
loop_
_entity_poly.entity_id
_entity_poly.type
_entity_poly.pdbx_seq_one_letter_code
_entity_poly.pdbx_strand_id
1 'polypeptide(L)'
;MIEREKPRETTGEDPEGAAPDAALPREPFPCPYCGQLLAPNCRVCVACKVPIDPTHIARLQRSPAAAPPEIIATAELEPPVGFPGRFFLIFLGVWIVVVSIVLSLLGPVKSQLALGGVQILTSGWVFYDAHEKGLPKPLRWGMGTLFLWLFMFPWYLVRRTRPAAPCPFVEGPAGPMTRALFIILLVVFFILILRGTATP
;
A
#
# COMPACT_ATOMS: atom_id res chain seq x y z
N MET A 1 -41.05 37.15 -49.11
CA MET A 1 -41.19 38.18 -48.08
C MET A 1 -42.33 37.78 -47.17
N ILE A 2 -42.04 37.18 -46.02
CA ILE A 2 -43.02 37.02 -44.94
C ILE A 2 -42.23 37.25 -43.65
N GLU A 3 -42.63 38.32 -42.95
CA GLU A 3 -42.00 38.87 -41.75
C GLU A 3 -42.10 37.90 -40.57
N ARG A 4 -40.99 37.75 -39.82
CA ARG A 4 -40.98 37.12 -38.50
C ARG A 4 -41.22 38.19 -37.46
N GLU A 5 -42.39 38.21 -36.86
CA GLU A 5 -42.64 38.97 -35.63
C GLU A 5 -42.12 38.24 -34.38
N LYS A 6 -41.53 39.02 -33.50
CA LYS A 6 -40.99 38.74 -32.16
C LYS A 6 -41.52 39.89 -31.27
N PRO A 7 -41.56 39.82 -29.92
CA PRO A 7 -42.08 38.82 -28.97
C PRO A 7 -43.27 39.42 -28.15
N ARG A 8 -43.92 38.64 -27.29
CA ARG A 8 -44.69 39.20 -26.16
C ARG A 8 -44.35 38.50 -24.86
N GLU A 9 -43.60 39.23 -24.05
CA GLU A 9 -43.36 38.98 -22.64
C GLU A 9 -44.67 39.24 -21.88
N THR A 10 -45.13 38.26 -21.10
CA THR A 10 -46.17 38.46 -20.09
C THR A 10 -45.68 37.85 -18.79
N THR A 11 -45.35 38.76 -17.88
CA THR A 11 -45.05 38.53 -16.47
C THR A 11 -46.36 38.27 -15.73
N GLY A 12 -46.33 37.34 -14.78
CA GLY A 12 -47.31 37.24 -13.69
C GLY A 12 -48.28 36.09 -13.82
N GLU A 13 -48.05 35.03 -13.04
CA GLU A 13 -48.89 34.66 -11.88
C GLU A 13 -48.46 33.26 -11.39
N ASP A 14 -47.96 33.22 -10.16
CA ASP A 14 -47.69 32.01 -9.41
C ASP A 14 -49.00 31.22 -9.20
N PRO A 15 -48.97 29.87 -9.32
CA PRO A 15 -49.81 29.02 -8.51
C PRO A 15 -48.94 28.39 -7.42
N GLU A 16 -49.03 29.02 -6.26
CA GLU A 16 -48.74 28.44 -4.96
C GLU A 16 -49.54 27.13 -4.81
N GLY A 17 -48.85 26.00 -4.62
CA GLY A 17 -49.53 24.74 -4.28
C GLY A 17 -48.98 23.47 -4.91
N ALA A 18 -47.68 23.19 -4.79
CA ALA A 18 -47.18 21.81 -4.84
C ALA A 18 -45.94 21.69 -3.95
N ALA A 19 -45.90 20.66 -3.12
CA ALA A 19 -44.88 20.40 -2.10
C ALA A 19 -43.44 20.59 -2.62
N PRO A 20 -42.48 21.01 -1.76
CA PRO A 20 -41.09 21.15 -2.18
C PRO A 20 -40.57 19.77 -2.55
N ASP A 21 -40.41 19.54 -3.86
CA ASP A 21 -39.69 18.43 -4.42
C ASP A 21 -38.29 18.46 -3.78
N ALA A 22 -38.02 17.53 -2.86
CA ALA A 22 -36.82 17.58 -2.04
C ALA A 22 -35.59 17.50 -2.96
N ALA A 23 -34.95 18.64 -3.20
CA ALA A 23 -33.85 18.74 -4.14
C ALA A 23 -32.67 17.92 -3.60
N LEU A 24 -32.13 17.03 -4.44
CA LEU A 24 -30.91 16.29 -4.11
C LEU A 24 -29.74 17.26 -3.89
N PRO A 25 -28.76 16.89 -3.04
CA PRO A 25 -27.59 17.73 -2.82
C PRO A 25 -26.82 18.01 -4.12
N ARG A 26 -26.38 19.26 -4.27
CA ARG A 26 -25.54 19.72 -5.38
C ARG A 26 -24.06 19.34 -5.22
N GLU A 27 -23.69 18.86 -4.04
CA GLU A 27 -22.35 18.37 -3.72
C GLU A 27 -22.36 16.82 -3.67
N PRO A 28 -21.21 16.16 -3.88
CA PRO A 28 -21.10 14.72 -3.71
C PRO A 28 -21.54 14.28 -2.31
N PHE A 29 -22.37 13.24 -2.22
CA PHE A 29 -22.91 12.75 -0.96
C PHE A 29 -22.80 11.22 -0.86
N PRO A 30 -22.64 10.66 0.36
CA PRO A 30 -22.59 9.22 0.54
C PRO A 30 -23.98 8.59 0.40
N CYS A 31 -24.05 7.43 -0.23
CA CYS A 31 -25.27 6.63 -0.29
C CYS A 31 -25.73 6.22 1.12
N PRO A 32 -27.01 6.41 1.49
CA PRO A 32 -27.50 6.09 2.83
C PRO A 32 -27.52 4.58 3.13
N TYR A 33 -27.46 3.72 2.11
CA TYR A 33 -27.53 2.27 2.27
C TYR A 33 -26.16 1.57 2.29
N CYS A 34 -25.21 2.03 1.47
CA CYS A 34 -23.91 1.36 1.32
C CYS A 34 -22.69 2.28 1.54
N GLY A 35 -22.90 3.57 1.79
CA GLY A 35 -21.80 4.52 2.05
C GLY A 35 -20.98 4.93 0.83
N GLN A 36 -21.24 4.37 -0.37
CA GLN A 36 -20.55 4.76 -1.60
C GLN A 36 -20.75 6.26 -1.87
N LEU A 37 -19.67 6.99 -2.18
CA LEU A 37 -19.76 8.39 -2.57
C LEU A 37 -20.40 8.52 -3.96
N LEU A 38 -21.45 9.32 -4.07
CA LEU A 38 -22.22 9.52 -5.29
C LEU A 38 -22.06 10.94 -5.81
N ALA A 39 -22.15 11.09 -7.12
CA ALA A 39 -22.15 12.38 -7.79
C ALA A 39 -23.43 13.17 -7.45
N PRO A 40 -23.42 14.51 -7.61
CA PRO A 40 -24.59 15.35 -7.44
C PRO A 40 -25.78 14.84 -8.26
N ASN A 41 -27.00 15.01 -7.74
CA ASN A 41 -28.26 14.61 -8.40
C ASN A 41 -28.41 13.10 -8.74
N CYS A 42 -27.57 12.23 -8.18
CA CYS A 42 -27.69 10.80 -8.40
C CYS A 42 -28.95 10.23 -7.70
N ARG A 43 -29.88 9.64 -8.47
CA ARG A 43 -31.15 9.09 -7.95
C ARG A 43 -31.08 7.58 -7.63
N VAL A 44 -30.04 6.88 -8.07
CA VAL A 44 -29.86 5.44 -7.84
C VAL A 44 -28.38 5.18 -7.55
N CYS A 45 -28.08 4.42 -6.51
CA CYS A 45 -26.70 4.09 -6.18
C CYS A 45 -26.11 3.13 -7.22
N VAL A 46 -24.92 3.43 -7.75
CA VAL A 46 -24.22 2.55 -8.71
C VAL A 46 -23.78 1.22 -8.07
N ALA A 47 -23.48 1.23 -6.76
CA ALA A 47 -22.97 0.06 -6.05
C ALA A 47 -24.08 -0.88 -5.59
N CYS A 48 -25.06 -0.39 -4.82
CA CYS A 48 -26.14 -1.22 -4.29
C CYS A 48 -27.39 -1.27 -5.16
N LYS A 49 -27.47 -0.45 -6.22
CA LYS A 49 -28.60 -0.35 -7.16
C LYS A 49 -29.94 0.02 -6.50
N VAL A 50 -29.90 0.52 -5.27
CA VAL A 50 -31.09 0.97 -4.52
C VAL A 50 -31.41 2.42 -4.92
N PRO A 51 -32.70 2.76 -5.20
CA PRO A 51 -33.11 4.14 -5.43
C PRO A 51 -32.92 4.99 -4.17
N ILE A 52 -32.57 6.24 -4.37
CA ILE A 52 -32.19 7.17 -3.31
C ILE A 52 -33.35 8.13 -3.10
N ASP A 53 -33.92 8.08 -1.90
CA ASP A 53 -34.92 9.04 -1.48
C ASP A 53 -34.24 10.33 -0.96
N PRO A 54 -34.44 11.49 -1.60
CA PRO A 54 -33.85 12.75 -1.18
C PRO A 54 -34.29 13.19 0.23
N THR A 55 -35.47 12.77 0.69
CA THR A 55 -35.95 13.11 2.03
C THR A 55 -35.13 12.41 3.12
N HIS A 56 -34.60 11.22 2.81
CA HIS A 56 -33.75 10.44 3.71
C HIS A 56 -32.37 11.09 3.88
N ILE A 57 -31.84 11.71 2.82
CA ILE A 57 -30.58 12.47 2.86
C ILE A 57 -30.73 13.74 3.69
N ALA A 58 -31.81 14.49 3.46
CA ALA A 58 -32.08 15.73 4.20
C ALA A 58 -32.20 15.46 5.71
N ARG A 59 -32.78 14.32 6.12
CA ARG A 59 -32.85 13.90 7.52
C ARG A 59 -31.47 13.57 8.11
N LEU A 60 -30.59 12.91 7.35
CA LEU A 60 -29.23 12.60 7.79
C LEU A 60 -28.35 13.84 7.92
N GLN A 61 -28.49 14.81 7.00
CA GLN A 61 -27.74 16.07 7.04
C GLN A 61 -28.24 17.03 8.13
N ARG A 62 -29.51 16.94 8.50
CA ARG A 62 -30.13 17.79 9.54
C ARG A 62 -30.01 17.19 10.95
N SER A 63 -29.43 16.00 11.10
CA SER A 63 -29.07 15.50 12.42
C SER A 63 -28.04 16.47 13.01
N PRO A 64 -28.35 17.13 14.14
CA PRO A 64 -27.40 18.06 14.75
C PRO A 64 -26.13 17.29 15.03
N ALA A 65 -25.00 17.91 14.67
CA ALA A 65 -23.66 17.43 14.90
C ALA A 65 -23.63 16.60 16.18
N ALA A 66 -23.51 15.27 16.00
CA ALA A 66 -22.96 14.44 17.04
C ALA A 66 -21.71 15.18 17.50
N ALA A 67 -21.60 15.39 18.82
CA ALA A 67 -20.44 16.00 19.46
C ALA A 67 -19.18 15.58 18.70
N PRO A 68 -18.22 16.51 18.44
CA PRO A 68 -17.01 16.19 17.70
C PRO A 68 -16.52 14.86 18.25
N PRO A 69 -16.36 13.82 17.40
CA PRO A 69 -16.02 12.50 17.89
C PRO A 69 -14.87 12.73 18.83
N GLU A 70 -15.09 12.40 20.10
CA GLU A 70 -14.04 12.31 21.10
C GLU A 70 -12.91 11.64 20.34
N ILE A 71 -11.85 12.42 20.09
CA ILE A 71 -10.70 11.95 19.34
C ILE A 71 -10.21 10.84 20.24
N ILE A 72 -10.69 9.62 19.99
CA ILE A 72 -10.11 8.39 20.50
C ILE A 72 -8.67 8.63 20.16
N ALA A 73 -7.87 8.90 21.19
CA ALA A 73 -6.48 9.23 21.07
C ALA A 73 -5.95 8.27 20.02
N THR A 74 -5.70 8.80 18.82
CA THR A 74 -5.25 7.99 17.71
C THR A 74 -3.95 7.49 18.24
N ALA A 75 -3.92 6.23 18.68
CA ALA A 75 -2.70 5.56 19.12
C ALA A 75 -1.71 5.92 18.03
N GLU A 76 -0.75 6.76 18.40
CA GLU A 76 0.03 7.57 17.46
C GLU A 76 0.65 6.57 16.48
N LEU A 77 0.02 6.45 15.31
CA LEU A 77 0.30 5.33 14.41
C LEU A 77 1.67 5.68 13.87
N GLU A 78 2.72 5.08 14.45
CA GLU A 78 4.09 5.41 14.12
C GLU A 78 4.21 5.45 12.60
N PRO A 79 4.79 6.53 12.04
CA PRO A 79 4.86 6.68 10.60
C PRO A 79 5.52 5.43 10.00
N PRO A 80 5.00 4.92 8.87
CA PRO A 80 5.51 3.69 8.27
C PRO A 80 7.02 3.81 8.04
N VAL A 81 7.74 2.72 8.30
CA VAL A 81 9.21 2.72 8.14
C VAL A 81 9.54 2.87 6.66
N GLY A 82 9.93 4.08 6.27
CA GLY A 82 10.41 4.39 4.93
C GLY A 82 11.75 3.74 4.64
N PHE A 83 12.10 3.68 3.35
CA PHE A 83 13.38 3.13 2.91
C PHE A 83 14.54 4.01 3.42
N PRO A 84 15.52 3.46 4.16
CA PRO A 84 16.60 4.23 4.73
C PRO A 84 17.72 4.46 3.69
N GLY A 85 17.49 5.38 2.75
CA GLY A 85 18.37 5.60 1.60
C GLY A 85 19.84 5.88 1.96
N ARG A 86 20.10 6.67 3.01
CA ARG A 86 21.46 6.93 3.48
C ARG A 86 22.17 5.67 3.97
N PHE A 87 21.49 4.85 4.78
CA PHE A 87 22.04 3.58 5.27
C PHE A 87 22.29 2.62 4.12
N PHE A 88 21.40 2.56 3.14
CA PHE A 88 21.59 1.77 1.93
C PHE A 88 22.86 2.18 1.17
N LEU A 89 23.08 3.48 0.93
CA LEU A 89 24.27 3.95 0.21
C LEU A 89 25.57 3.67 0.96
N ILE A 90 25.57 3.87 2.28
CA ILE A 90 26.73 3.54 3.13
C ILE A 90 27.01 2.04 3.06
N PHE A 91 25.98 1.21 3.23
CA PHE A 91 26.11 -0.24 3.20
C PHE A 91 26.58 -0.74 1.83
N LEU A 92 26.05 -0.17 0.74
CA LEU A 92 26.47 -0.47 -0.63
C LEU A 92 27.96 -0.13 -0.83
N GLY A 93 28.38 1.06 -0.40
CA GLY A 93 29.78 1.48 -0.51
C GLY A 93 30.72 0.56 0.26
N VAL A 94 30.38 0.25 1.52
CA VAL A 94 31.16 -0.69 2.34
C VAL A 94 31.19 -2.07 1.69
N TRP A 95 30.06 -2.57 1.18
CA TRP A 95 29.98 -3.87 0.55
C TRP A 95 30.85 -3.96 -0.71
N ILE A 96 30.86 -2.94 -1.56
CA ILE A 96 31.72 -2.89 -2.75
C ILE A 96 33.19 -3.02 -2.34
N VAL A 97 33.63 -2.27 -1.33
CA VAL A 97 35.01 -2.34 -0.82
C VAL A 97 35.32 -3.73 -0.26
N VAL A 98 34.42 -4.32 0.52
CA VAL A 98 34.59 -5.68 1.06
C VAL A 98 34.71 -6.70 -0.06
N VAL A 99 33.83 -6.65 -1.07
CA VAL A 99 33.87 -7.56 -2.23
C VAL A 99 35.18 -7.39 -2.97
N SER A 100 35.64 -6.16 -3.24
CA SER A 100 36.92 -5.90 -3.91
C SER A 100 38.11 -6.48 -3.15
N ILE A 101 38.15 -6.33 -1.83
CA ILE A 101 39.21 -6.87 -0.97
C ILE A 101 39.16 -8.40 -0.94
N VAL A 102 37.97 -8.99 -0.75
CA VAL A 102 37.83 -10.45 -0.70
C VAL A 102 38.20 -11.07 -2.04
N LEU A 103 37.80 -10.44 -3.16
CA LEU A 103 38.13 -10.92 -4.50
C LEU A 103 39.64 -10.86 -4.76
N SER A 104 40.31 -9.78 -4.34
CA SER A 104 41.76 -9.63 -4.53
C SER A 104 42.57 -10.61 -3.66
N LEU A 105 42.09 -10.93 -2.47
CA LEU A 105 42.80 -11.82 -1.53
C LEU A 105 42.53 -13.30 -1.74
N LEU A 106 41.27 -13.69 -1.99
CA LEU A 106 40.85 -15.10 -2.00
C LEU A 106 40.70 -15.66 -3.43
N GLY A 107 40.64 -14.79 -4.44
CA GLY A 107 40.33 -15.16 -5.82
C GLY A 107 38.84 -15.50 -6.03
N PRO A 108 38.42 -15.70 -7.29
CA PRO A 108 36.99 -15.72 -7.65
C PRO A 108 36.17 -16.82 -6.94
N VAL A 109 36.64 -18.07 -6.98
CA VAL A 109 35.88 -19.21 -6.46
C VAL A 109 35.71 -19.13 -4.94
N LYS A 110 36.80 -18.89 -4.20
CA LYS A 110 36.76 -18.77 -2.74
C LYS A 110 36.00 -17.53 -2.28
N SER A 111 36.10 -16.42 -3.03
CA SER A 111 35.32 -15.20 -2.75
C SER A 111 33.83 -15.45 -2.87
N GLN A 112 33.38 -16.18 -3.90
CA GLN A 112 31.97 -16.50 -4.09
C GLN A 112 31.44 -17.39 -2.95
N LEU A 113 32.21 -18.39 -2.53
CA LEU A 113 31.85 -19.24 -1.39
C LEU A 113 31.78 -18.43 -0.10
N ALA A 114 32.77 -17.56 0.17
CA ALA A 114 32.81 -16.74 1.37
C ALA A 114 31.65 -15.73 1.43
N LEU A 115 31.46 -14.94 0.36
CA LEU A 115 30.42 -13.92 0.29
C LEU A 115 29.01 -14.54 0.26
N GLY A 116 28.83 -15.64 -0.48
CA GLY A 116 27.58 -16.39 -0.48
C GLY A 116 27.28 -17.01 0.89
N GLY A 117 28.30 -17.52 1.58
CA GLY A 117 28.18 -18.01 2.96
C GLY A 117 27.73 -16.90 3.92
N VAL A 118 28.35 -15.72 3.84
CA VAL A 118 27.92 -14.54 4.61
C VAL A 118 26.46 -14.19 4.33
N GLN A 119 26.05 -14.19 3.06
CA GLN A 119 24.66 -13.90 2.67
C GLN A 119 23.66 -14.93 3.23
N ILE A 120 23.97 -16.22 3.17
CA ILE A 120 23.10 -17.28 3.70
C ILE A 120 23.02 -17.19 5.23
N LEU A 121 24.16 -17.07 5.90
CA LEU A 121 24.23 -16.98 7.37
C LEU A 121 23.50 -15.74 7.89
N THR A 122 23.71 -14.58 7.25
CA THR A 122 23.00 -13.35 7.62
C THR A 122 21.50 -13.47 7.38
N SER A 123 21.05 -14.14 6.32
CA SER A 123 19.63 -14.38 6.07
C SER A 123 19.00 -15.29 7.13
N GLY A 124 19.69 -16.34 7.55
CA GLY A 124 19.27 -17.21 8.65
C GLY A 124 19.20 -16.47 9.98
N TRP A 125 20.20 -15.62 10.26
CA TRP A 125 20.19 -14.75 11.43
C TRP A 125 19.04 -13.74 11.41
N VAL A 126 18.76 -13.09 10.28
CA VAL A 126 17.63 -12.16 10.14
C VAL A 126 16.31 -12.86 10.41
N PHE A 127 16.12 -14.08 9.91
CA PHE A 127 14.94 -14.87 10.21
C PHE A 127 14.78 -15.14 11.71
N TYR A 128 15.85 -15.59 12.36
CA TYR A 128 15.87 -15.88 13.79
C TYR A 128 15.62 -14.62 14.64
N ASP A 129 16.34 -13.52 14.39
CA ASP A 129 16.18 -12.26 15.12
C ASP A 129 14.80 -11.62 14.86
N ALA A 130 14.23 -11.77 13.66
CA ALA A 130 12.86 -11.34 13.39
C ALA A 130 11.83 -12.15 14.17
N HIS A 131 12.05 -13.45 14.33
CA HIS A 131 11.20 -14.32 15.14
C HIS A 131 11.30 -13.96 16.63
N GLU A 132 12.51 -13.80 17.16
CA GLU A 132 12.71 -13.39 18.56
C GLU A 132 12.09 -12.03 18.88
N LYS A 133 12.15 -11.07 17.94
CA LYS A 133 11.56 -9.74 18.12
C LYS A 133 10.07 -9.64 17.83
N GLY A 134 9.41 -10.76 17.52
CA GLY A 134 7.99 -10.80 17.22
C GLY A 134 7.62 -9.95 15.99
N LEU A 135 8.53 -9.79 15.03
CA LEU A 135 8.22 -9.08 13.79
C LEU A 135 7.20 -9.88 12.97
N PRO A 136 6.20 -9.24 12.37
CA PRO A 136 5.22 -9.94 11.56
C PRO A 136 5.91 -10.55 10.32
N LYS A 137 5.56 -11.80 10.03
CA LYS A 137 6.04 -12.56 8.85
C LYS A 137 7.58 -12.67 8.79
N PRO A 138 8.24 -13.27 9.81
CA PRO A 138 9.71 -13.36 9.88
C PRO A 138 10.32 -14.09 8.67
N LEU A 139 9.60 -15.08 8.12
CA LEU A 139 10.01 -15.79 6.91
C LEU A 139 10.22 -14.85 5.71
N ARG A 140 9.40 -13.80 5.56
CA ARG A 140 9.55 -12.84 4.44
C ARG A 140 10.80 -11.98 4.60
N TRP A 141 11.18 -11.66 5.83
CA TRP A 141 12.43 -10.94 6.12
C TRP A 141 13.66 -11.80 5.81
N GLY A 142 13.65 -13.06 6.25
CA GLY A 142 14.70 -14.02 5.93
C GLY A 142 14.84 -14.25 4.43
N MET A 143 13.75 -14.59 3.74
CA MET A 143 13.75 -14.83 2.29
C MET A 143 14.08 -13.56 1.48
N GLY A 144 13.57 -12.41 1.91
CA GLY A 144 13.91 -11.13 1.28
C GLY A 144 15.39 -10.81 1.41
N THR A 145 15.99 -11.07 2.58
CA THR A 145 17.43 -10.92 2.79
C THR A 145 18.24 -11.92 1.97
N LEU A 146 17.73 -13.13 1.79
CA LEU A 146 18.40 -14.15 0.97
C LEU A 146 18.47 -13.75 -0.51
N PHE A 147 17.40 -13.20 -1.08
CA PHE A 147 17.36 -12.86 -2.51
C PHE A 147 17.78 -11.43 -2.82
N LEU A 148 17.47 -10.49 -1.94
CA LEU A 148 17.67 -9.05 -2.14
C LEU A 148 18.53 -8.48 -1.00
N TRP A 149 19.61 -9.19 -0.66
CA TRP A 149 20.45 -8.91 0.51
C TRP A 149 20.84 -7.43 0.65
N LEU A 150 21.33 -6.82 -0.43
CA LEU A 150 21.75 -5.41 -0.46
C LEU A 150 20.65 -4.41 -0.09
N PHE A 151 19.38 -4.71 -0.40
CA PHE A 151 18.25 -3.83 -0.14
C PHE A 151 17.56 -4.17 1.17
N MET A 152 17.32 -5.46 1.40
CA MET A 152 16.51 -5.95 2.51
C MET A 152 17.28 -5.94 3.82
N PHE A 153 18.59 -6.19 3.82
CA PHE A 153 19.38 -6.23 5.05
C PHE A 153 19.47 -4.85 5.74
N PRO A 154 19.83 -3.74 5.06
CA PRO A 154 19.83 -2.42 5.69
C PRO A 154 18.43 -1.98 6.14
N TRP A 155 17.40 -2.31 5.35
CA TRP A 155 16.02 -2.01 5.72
C TRP A 155 15.61 -2.76 6.99
N TYR A 156 15.98 -4.04 7.09
CA TYR A 156 15.76 -4.85 8.28
C TYR A 156 16.46 -4.27 9.52
N LEU A 157 17.70 -3.79 9.37
CA LEU A 157 18.43 -3.16 10.47
C LEU A 157 17.74 -1.91 11.02
N VAL A 158 17.03 -1.17 10.18
CA VAL A 158 16.19 -0.06 10.64
C VAL A 158 14.89 -0.58 11.27
N ARG A 159 14.24 -1.56 10.64
CA ARG A 159 12.99 -2.17 11.13
C ARG A 159 13.11 -2.75 12.54
N ARG A 160 14.20 -3.47 12.83
CA ARG A 160 14.42 -4.12 14.14
C ARG A 160 14.49 -3.14 15.31
N THR A 161 14.74 -1.85 15.06
CA THR A 161 14.78 -0.80 16.09
C THR A 161 13.40 -0.24 16.41
N ARG A 162 12.42 -0.44 15.51
CA ARG A 162 11.05 0.04 15.64
C ARG A 162 10.08 -1.09 15.34
N PRO A 163 9.90 -2.06 16.27
CA PRO A 163 9.05 -3.24 16.07
C PRO A 163 7.57 -2.90 15.85
N ALA A 164 7.09 -1.77 16.39
CA ALA A 164 5.69 -1.35 16.28
C ALA A 164 5.33 -0.67 14.95
N ALA A 165 6.30 -0.04 14.28
CA ALA A 165 6.03 0.69 13.04
C ALA A 165 5.66 -0.25 11.85
N PRO A 166 4.61 0.07 11.08
CA PRO A 166 4.15 -0.78 9.98
C PRO A 166 5.11 -0.75 8.78
N CYS A 167 5.32 -1.91 8.14
CA CYS A 167 6.11 -2.06 6.91
C CYS A 167 5.26 -2.63 5.76
N PRO A 168 4.40 -1.83 5.10
CA PRO A 168 3.45 -2.35 4.11
C PRO A 168 4.11 -3.04 2.91
N PHE A 169 5.34 -2.68 2.55
CA PHE A 169 6.05 -3.32 1.44
C PHE A 169 6.42 -4.80 1.74
N VAL A 170 6.98 -5.06 2.92
CA VAL A 170 7.44 -6.41 3.33
C VAL A 170 6.32 -7.20 4.01
N GLU A 171 5.39 -6.53 4.69
CA GLU A 171 4.37 -7.14 5.52
C GLU A 171 2.99 -7.11 4.86
N GLY A 172 2.78 -6.27 3.84
CA GLY A 172 1.51 -6.18 3.13
C GLY A 172 1.11 -7.47 2.44
N PRO A 173 -0.18 -7.66 2.12
CA PRO A 173 -0.64 -8.85 1.41
C PRO A 173 0.14 -9.03 0.11
N ALA A 174 0.90 -10.12 0.01
CA ALA A 174 1.61 -10.45 -1.22
C ALA A 174 0.59 -10.79 -2.29
N GLY A 175 0.50 -9.96 -3.33
CA GLY A 175 -0.32 -10.22 -4.49
C GLY A 175 0.09 -11.52 -5.18
N PRO A 176 -0.80 -12.13 -5.99
CA PRO A 176 -0.51 -13.38 -6.68
C PRO A 176 0.75 -13.30 -7.53
N MET A 177 1.02 -12.14 -8.15
CA MET A 177 2.24 -11.88 -8.93
C MET A 177 3.52 -11.94 -8.09
N THR A 178 3.52 -11.34 -6.90
CA THR A 178 4.69 -11.38 -6.01
C THR A 178 4.99 -12.80 -5.57
N ARG A 179 3.95 -13.60 -5.26
CA ARG A 179 4.11 -15.01 -4.92
C ARG A 179 4.69 -15.81 -6.08
N ALA A 180 4.16 -15.62 -7.29
CA ALA A 180 4.69 -16.26 -8.49
C ALA A 180 6.16 -15.88 -8.74
N LEU A 181 6.51 -14.61 -8.60
CA LEU A 181 7.90 -14.14 -8.74
C LEU A 181 8.84 -14.80 -7.72
N PHE A 182 8.45 -14.91 -6.45
CA PHE A 182 9.24 -15.61 -5.43
C PHE A 182 9.41 -17.10 -5.75
N ILE A 183 8.37 -17.77 -6.24
CA ILE A 183 8.44 -19.18 -6.66
C ILE A 183 9.39 -19.32 -7.84
N ILE A 184 9.30 -18.44 -8.85
CA ILE A 184 10.21 -18.45 -10.01
C ILE A 184 11.65 -18.23 -9.55
N LEU A 185 11.91 -17.25 -8.68
CA LEU A 185 13.25 -17.01 -8.13
C LEU A 185 13.77 -18.22 -7.35
N LEU A 186 12.94 -18.89 -6.56
CA LEU A 186 13.30 -20.13 -5.86
C LEU A 186 13.64 -21.26 -6.83
N VAL A 187 12.82 -21.46 -7.87
CA VAL A 187 13.06 -22.50 -8.88
C VAL A 187 14.35 -22.21 -9.65
N VAL A 188 14.56 -20.96 -10.09
CA VAL A 188 15.79 -20.55 -10.78
C VAL A 188 17.00 -20.76 -9.88
N PHE A 189 16.93 -20.33 -8.61
CA PHE A 189 18.00 -20.54 -7.64
C PHE A 189 18.33 -22.03 -7.47
N PHE A 190 17.31 -22.88 -7.35
CA PHE A 190 17.49 -24.33 -7.23
C PHE A 190 18.10 -24.94 -8.49
N ILE A 191 17.65 -24.53 -9.68
CA ILE A 191 18.24 -24.95 -10.97
C ILE A 191 19.71 -24.54 -11.04
N LEU A 192 20.06 -23.31 -10.65
CA LEU A 192 21.43 -22.82 -10.67
C LEU A 192 22.33 -23.61 -9.72
N ILE A 193 21.84 -23.98 -8.54
CA ILE A 193 22.56 -24.86 -7.61
C ILE A 193 22.78 -26.24 -8.25
N LEU A 194 21.72 -26.88 -8.75
CA LEU A 194 21.80 -28.22 -9.35
C LEU A 194 22.73 -28.26 -10.56
N ARG A 195 22.73 -27.21 -11.39
CA ARG A 195 23.64 -27.10 -12.54
C ARG A 195 25.06 -26.78 -12.12
N GLY A 196 25.26 -25.95 -11.10
CA GLY A 196 26.58 -25.64 -10.55
C GLY A 196 27.25 -26.85 -9.89
N THR A 197 26.47 -27.81 -9.37
CA THR A 197 26.99 -29.09 -8.87
C THR A 197 27.31 -30.11 -9.97
N ALA A 198 26.98 -29.83 -11.24
CA ALA A 198 27.10 -30.78 -12.35
C ALA A 198 28.32 -30.53 -13.27
N THR A 199 29.15 -29.52 -12.99
CA THR A 199 30.43 -29.30 -13.68
C THR A 199 31.57 -29.82 -12.82
N PRO A 200 32.21 -30.96 -13.18
CA PRO A 200 33.42 -31.47 -12.54
C PRO A 200 34.66 -30.63 -12.88
#